data_AF-A0A955D5N6-F1
#
_entry.id   AF-A0A955D5N6-F1
#
_cell.length_a   1.000
_cell.length_b   1.000
_cell.length_c   1.000
_cell.angle_alpha   90.00
_cell.angle_beta   90.00
_cell.angle_gamma   90.00
#
_symmetry.space_group_name_H-M   'P 1'
#
loop_
_entity.id
_entity.type
_entity.pdbx_description
1 polymer ?
#
loop_
_entity_poly.entity_id
_entity_poly.type
_entity_poly.pdbx_seq_one_letter_code
_entity_poly.pdbx_strand_id
1 'polypeptide(L)' 'MSVTVSRARLFGALKELRIRWRRIKDSWDDPASRHFEESVIEPLEPRVRSAVSALEKMGQILIVVRRDCE' A
#
# COMPACT_ATOMS: atom_id res chain seq x y z
N MET A 1 14.78 -2.46 -10.60
CA MET A 1 14.06 -2.81 -9.35
C MET A 1 13.14 -3.98 -9.62
N SER A 2 13.08 -4.99 -8.73
CA SER A 2 12.15 -6.12 -8.90
C SER A 2 10.75 -5.76 -8.42
N VAL A 3 9.73 -6.26 -9.12
CA VAL A 3 8.30 -6.12 -8.77
C VAL A 3 8.01 -6.58 -7.34
N THR A 4 8.70 -7.64 -6.89
CA THR A 4 8.58 -8.17 -5.51
C THR A 4 9.03 -7.15 -4.46
N VAL A 5 10.12 -6.42 -4.73
CA VAL A 5 10.64 -5.39 -3.82
C VAL A 5 9.68 -4.19 -3.77
N SER A 6 9.12 -3.79 -4.92
CA SER A 6 8.13 -2.72 -4.98
C SER A 6 6.86 -3.06 -4.20
N ARG A 7 6.37 -4.30 -4.30
CA ARG A 7 5.23 -4.81 -3.52
C ARG A 7 5.48 -4.70 -2.01
N ALA A 8 6.62 -5.19 -1.54
CA ALA A 8 6.98 -5.16 -0.13
C ALA A 8 7.09 -3.72 0.40
N ARG A 9 7.71 -2.82 -0.37
CA ARG A 9 7.84 -1.40 -0.03
C ARG A 9 6.49 -0.71 0.06
N LEU A 10 5.60 -0.93 -0.90
CA LEU A 10 4.28 -0.32 -0.93
C LEU A 10 3.42 -0.76 0.27
N PHE A 11 3.42 -2.06 0.57
CA PHE A 11 2.71 -2.59 1.74
C PHE A 11 3.30 -2.07 3.06
N GLY A 12 4.63 -2.01 3.17
CA GLY A 12 5.32 -1.44 4.32
C GLY A 12 4.99 0.03 4.55
N ALA A 13 4.94 0.83 3.48
CA ALA A 13 4.59 2.25 3.55
C ALA A 13 3.16 2.48 4.08
N LEU A 14 2.18 1.68 3.63
CA LEU A 14 0.81 1.75 4.16
C LEU A 14 0.77 1.41 5.66
N LYS A 15 1.50 0.36 6.09
CA LYS A 15 1.57 -0.01 7.50
C LYS A 15 2.14 1.14 8.34
N GLU A 16 3.24 1.74 7.88
CA GLU A 16 3.88 2.86 8.57
C GLU A 16 2.96 4.08 8.64
N LEU A 17 2.26 4.40 7.55
CA LEU A 17 1.24 5.46 7.52
C LEU A 17 0.18 5.23 8.60
N ARG A 18 -0.38 4.01 8.70
CA ARG A 18 -1.41 3.70 9.71
C ARG A 18 -0.90 3.78 11.14
N ILE A 19 0.36 3.42 11.38
CA ILE A 19 0.98 3.57 12.71
C ILE A 19 1.10 5.04 13.06
N ARG A 20 1.60 5.89 12.15
CA ARG A 20 1.74 7.33 12.37
C ARG A 20 0.39 8.02 12.52
N TRP A 21 -0.59 7.65 11.70
CA TRP A 21 -1.94 8.20 11.78
C TRP A 21 -2.58 7.95 13.15
N ARG A 22 -2.50 6.72 13.67
CA ARG A 22 -3.01 6.41 15.02
C ARG A 22 -2.35 7.28 16.10
N ARG A 23 -1.03 7.45 16.06
CA ARG A 23 -0.31 8.29 17.03
C ARG A 23 -0.72 9.76 16.96
N ILE A 24 -0.98 10.28 15.75
CA ILE A 24 -1.39 11.67 15.56
C ILE A 24 -2.82 11.87 16.06
N LYS A 25 -3.72 10.90 15.85
CA LYS A 25 -5.09 10.98 16.36
C LYS A 25 -5.19 11.06 17.88
N ASP A 26 -4.18 10.55 18.61
CA ASP A 26 -4.14 10.68 20.07
C ASP A 26 -4.07 12.15 20.53
N SER A 27 -3.53 13.06 19.70
CA SER A 27 -3.44 14.50 19.99
C SER A 27 -4.26 15.38 19.05
N TRP A 28 -4.77 14.83 17.94
CA TRP A 28 -5.55 15.54 16.92
C TRP A 28 -6.90 14.83 16.67
N ASP A 29 -7.93 15.18 17.45
CA ASP A 29 -9.28 14.59 17.42
C ASP A 29 -10.39 15.65 17.19
N ASP A 30 -10.14 16.55 16.24
CA ASP A 30 -11.12 17.55 15.82
C ASP A 30 -11.91 17.08 14.58
N PRO A 31 -12.93 17.83 14.12
CA PRO A 31 -13.65 17.47 12.91
C PRO A 31 -12.77 17.40 11.64
N ALA A 32 -11.65 18.14 11.59
CA ALA A 32 -10.75 18.12 10.45
C ALA A 32 -9.95 16.82 10.38
N SER A 33 -9.53 16.28 11.53
CA SER A 33 -8.83 14.99 11.59
C SER A 33 -9.75 13.83 11.17
N ARG A 34 -11.03 13.87 11.58
CA ARG A 34 -12.06 12.92 11.12
C ARG A 34 -12.29 13.00 9.60
N HIS A 35 -12.46 14.20 9.07
CA HIS A 35 -12.59 14.40 7.62
C HIS A 35 -11.36 13.90 6.85
N PHE A 36 -10.16 14.13 7.37
CA PHE A 36 -8.93 13.66 6.76
C PHE A 36 -8.81 12.13 6.79
N GLU A 37 -9.23 11.49 7.87
CA GLU A 37 -9.28 10.02 7.95
C GLU A 37 -10.16 9.44 6.85
N GLU A 38 -11.40 9.92 6.75
CA GLU A 38 -12.41 9.44 5.79
C GLU A 38 -12.02 9.72 4.34
N SER A 39 -11.51 10.93 4.06
CA SER A 39 -11.24 11.38 2.69
C SER A 39 -9.89 10.93 2.13
N VAL A 40 -8.88 10.75 3.01
CA VAL A 40 -7.50 10.48 2.60
C VAL A 40 -7.02 9.14 3.11
N ILE A 41 -7.13 8.85 4.41
CA ILE A 41 -6.49 7.68 5.01
C ILE A 41 -7.23 6.38 4.66
N GLU A 42 -8.54 6.32 4.89
CA GLU A 42 -9.35 5.12 4.66
C GLU A 42 -9.31 4.65 3.19
N PRO A 43 -9.41 5.53 2.17
CA PRO A 43 -9.38 5.10 0.78
C PRO A 43 -8.02 4.53 0.32
N LEU A 44 -6.93 4.83 1.04
CA LEU A 44 -5.59 4.34 0.65
C LEU A 44 -5.44 2.84 0.83
N GLU A 45 -6.06 2.24 1.86
CA GLU A 45 -5.92 0.81 2.12
C GLU A 45 -6.45 -0.07 0.96
N PRO A 46 -7.70 0.06 0.49
CA PRO A 46 -8.18 -0.74 -0.62
C PRO A 46 -7.40 -0.46 -1.92
N ARG A 47 -6.97 0.79 -2.16
CA ARG A 47 -6.15 1.16 -3.34
C ARG A 47 -4.78 0.49 -3.32
N VAL A 48 -4.09 0.53 -2.18
CA VAL A 48 -2.79 -0.13 -2.00
C VAL A 48 -2.92 -1.63 -2.08
N ARG A 49 -3.96 -2.24 -1.50
CA ARG A 49 -4.22 -3.69 -1.62
C ARG A 49 -4.40 -4.08 -3.09
N SER A 50 -5.18 -3.32 -3.84
CA SER A 50 -5.36 -3.55 -5.29
C SER A 50 -4.04 -3.47 -6.06
N ALA A 51 -3.22 -2.44 -5.79
CA ALA A 51 -1.90 -2.30 -6.40
C ALA A 51 -0.93 -3.43 -6.02
N VAL A 52 -0.92 -3.87 -4.75
CA VAL A 52 -0.12 -5.00 -4.26
C VAL A 52 -0.51 -6.29 -4.99
N SER A 53 -1.81 -6.54 -5.17
CA SER A 53 -2.30 -7.69 -5.94
C SER A 53 -1.94 -7.62 -7.42
N ALA A 54 -1.96 -6.43 -8.03
CA ALA A 54 -1.52 -6.24 -9.41
C ALA A 54 -0.02 -6.53 -9.57
N LEU A 55 0.82 -6.01 -8.66
CA LEU A 55 2.25 -6.30 -8.63
C LEU A 55 2.53 -7.79 -8.46
N GLU A 56 1.77 -8.49 -7.62
CA GLU A 56 1.92 -9.94 -7.45
C GLU A 56 1.64 -10.70 -8.77
N LYS A 57 0.57 -10.36 -9.48
CA LYS A 57 0.26 -10.95 -10.79
C LYS A 57 1.36 -10.66 -11.82
N MET A 58 1.85 -9.42 -11.87
CA MET A 58 2.97 -9.05 -12.75
C MET A 58 4.23 -9.85 -12.44
N GLY A 59 4.52 -10.08 -11.16
CA GLY A 59 5.66 -10.89 -10.74
C GLY A 59 5.58 -12.33 -11.26
N GLN A 60 4.39 -12.93 -11.22
CA GLN A 60 4.17 -14.28 -11.77
C GLN A 60 4.37 -14.32 -13.28
N ILE A 61 3.82 -13.35 -14.02
CA ILE A 61 3.98 -13.26 -15.48
C ILE A 61 5.46 -13.14 -15.86
N LEU A 62 6.23 -12.29 -15.16
CA LEU A 62 7.66 -12.12 -15.44
C LEU A 62 8.47 -13.39 -15.20
N ILE A 63 8.09 -14.21 -14.21
CA ILE A 63 8.72 -15.51 -13.96
C ILE A 63 8.46 -16.47 -15.13
N VAL A 64 7.22 -16.54 -15.61
CA VAL A 64 6.83 -17.38 -16.75
C VAL A 64 7.56 -16.94 -18.02
N VAL A 65 7.50 -15.65 -18.37
CA VAL A 65 8.16 -15.12 -19.57
C VAL A 65 9.66 -15.37 -19.56
N ARG A 66 10.31 -15.24 -18.39
CA ARG A 66 11.73 -15.55 -18.26
C ARG A 66 12.03 -17.03 -18.52
N ARG A 67 11.21 -17.93 -17.97
CA ARG A 67 11.34 -19.37 -18.20
C ARG A 67 11.13 -19.74 -19.66
N ASP A 68 10.23 -19.06 -20.37
CA ASP A 68 9.93 -19.33 -21.78
C ASP A 68 11.00 -18.80 -22.74
N CYS A 69 11.88 -17.92 -22.26
CA CYS A 69 12.99 -17.32 -23.03
C CYS A 69 14.37 -17.93 -22.70
N GLU A 70 14.43 -18.87 -21.74
CA GLU A 70 15.61 -19.69 -21.41
C GLU A 70 15.54 -21.03 -22.15
#